data_AF-A0A4S3PSF8-F1
#
_entry.id   AF-A0A4S3PSF8-F1
#
_cell.length_a   1.000
_cell.length_b   1.000
_cell.length_c   1.000
_cell.angle_alpha   90.00
_cell.angle_beta   90.00
_cell.angle_gamma   90.00
#
_symmetry.space_group_name_H-M   'P 1'
#
loop_
_entity.id
_entity.type
_entity.pdbx_description
1 polymer ?
#
loop_
_entity_poly.entity_id
_entity_poly.type
_entity_poly.pdbx_seq_one_letter_code
_entity_poly.pdbx_strand_id
1 'polypeptide(L)'
;MQLVPEKLREPLSHFKFSIFETESLSTFFSTFKLKSYFLLLLSPIGLGASAYVAQMSFGVESLGISVGLFLFSLLVLLPWTLVPITFLFTTYHSKTWQRILSWIYVGLLIASYIYWFVLF
;
A
#
# COMPACT_ATOMS: atom_id res chain seq x y z
N MET A 1 19.26 -32.91 17.64
CA MET A 1 19.70 -31.84 18.57
C MET A 1 19.30 -30.49 17.96
N GLN A 2 18.13 -29.97 18.33
CA GLN A 2 17.69 -28.63 17.97
C GLN A 2 17.87 -27.74 19.21
N LEU A 3 18.86 -26.86 19.14
CA LEU A 3 19.10 -25.80 20.12
C LEU A 3 18.19 -24.63 19.77
N VAL A 4 16.94 -24.66 20.27
CA VAL A 4 16.17 -23.44 20.48
C VAL A 4 15.85 -23.40 21.96
N PRO A 5 16.38 -22.44 22.72
CA PRO A 5 16.22 -22.42 24.17
C PRO A 5 14.75 -22.20 24.52
N GLU A 6 14.17 -23.13 25.28
CA GLU A 6 12.78 -23.14 25.76
C GLU A 6 12.38 -21.87 26.54
N LYS A 7 13.37 -21.10 27.03
CA LYS A 7 13.14 -19.87 27.80
C LYS A 7 12.51 -18.71 27.01
N LEU A 8 12.52 -18.75 25.67
CA LEU A 8 11.83 -17.75 24.84
C LEU A 8 10.37 -18.12 24.52
N ARG A 9 9.94 -19.35 24.83
CA ARG A 9 8.61 -19.84 24.45
C ARG A 9 7.53 -19.49 25.48
N GLU A 10 7.91 -19.24 26.72
CA GLU A 10 6.98 -18.97 27.83
C GLU A 10 6.37 -17.56 27.85
N PRO A 11 7.06 -16.44 27.50
CA PRO A 11 6.39 -15.14 27.51
C PRO A 11 5.40 -14.96 26.35
N LEU A 12 5.53 -15.74 25.27
CA LEU A 12 4.64 -15.71 24.11
C LEU A 12 3.41 -16.63 24.24
N SER A 13 3.45 -17.64 25.11
CA SER A 13 2.30 -18.53 25.35
C SER A 13 1.26 -17.89 26.28
N HIS A 14 1.66 -16.94 27.14
CA HIS A 14 0.76 -16.17 27.99
C HIS A 14 0.09 -14.99 27.26
N PHE A 15 0.68 -14.49 26.17
CA PHE A 15 -0.02 -13.62 25.23
C PHE A 15 -0.91 -14.46 24.31
N LYS A 16 -1.92 -15.11 24.90
CA LYS A 16 -3.12 -15.48 24.14
C LYS A 16 -3.71 -14.15 23.65
N PHE A 17 -3.43 -13.80 22.39
CA PHE A 17 -4.16 -12.78 21.67
C PHE A 17 -5.63 -13.22 21.53
N SER A 18 -6.40 -13.17 22.62
CA SER A 18 -7.88 -13.19 22.58
C SER A 18 -8.45 -11.95 21.90
N ILE A 19 -7.58 -11.05 21.42
CA ILE A 19 -7.88 -9.93 20.53
C ILE A 19 -8.54 -10.42 19.22
N PHE A 20 -8.41 -11.71 18.87
CA PHE A 20 -9.12 -12.31 17.73
C PHE A 20 -10.49 -12.93 18.07
N GLU A 21 -10.92 -13.00 19.33
CA GLU A 21 -12.21 -13.58 19.73
C GLU A 21 -13.35 -12.55 19.82
N THR A 22 -13.05 -11.26 19.69
CA THR A 22 -14.09 -10.22 19.64
C THR A 22 -14.60 -10.06 18.21
N GLU A 23 -15.86 -10.41 17.98
CA GLU A 23 -16.56 -10.34 16.68
C GLU A 23 -16.37 -8.99 15.95
N SER A 24 -16.21 -7.91 16.73
CA SER A 24 -15.92 -6.56 16.26
C SER A 24 -14.56 -6.42 15.56
N LEU A 25 -13.53 -7.12 16.02
CA LEU A 25 -12.17 -7.03 15.52
C LEU A 25 -12.00 -7.81 14.21
N SER A 26 -12.67 -8.97 14.12
CA SER A 26 -12.83 -9.73 12.88
C SER A 26 -13.56 -8.91 11.80
N THR A 27 -14.66 -8.25 12.19
CA THR A 27 -15.45 -7.40 11.28
C THR A 27 -14.66 -6.18 10.83
N PHE A 28 -13.87 -5.56 11.72
CA PHE A 28 -12.97 -4.47 11.37
C PHE A 28 -11.93 -4.89 10.33
N PHE A 29 -11.22 -6.01 10.54
CA PHE A 29 -10.22 -6.48 9.57
C PHE A 29 -10.84 -6.89 8.23
N SER A 30 -12.01 -7.51 8.24
CA SER A 30 -12.74 -7.83 7.01
C SER A 30 -13.15 -6.56 6.24
N THR A 31 -13.67 -5.56 6.94
CA THR A 31 -14.04 -4.26 6.35
C THR A 31 -12.80 -3.51 5.84
N PHE A 32 -11.71 -3.52 6.61
CA PHE A 32 -10.45 -2.88 6.24
C PHE A 32 -9.81 -3.56 5.02
N LYS A 33 -9.93 -4.88 4.92
CA LYS A 33 -9.50 -5.66 3.76
C LYS A 33 -10.30 -5.30 2.50
N LEU A 34 -11.62 -5.18 2.60
CA LEU A 34 -12.46 -4.75 1.48
C LEU A 34 -12.08 -3.33 1.04
N LYS A 35 -11.94 -2.41 1.99
CA LYS A 35 -11.46 -1.04 1.74
C LYS A 35 -10.10 -1.04 1.05
N SER A 36 -9.15 -1.85 1.51
CA SER A 36 -7.82 -1.96 0.91
C SER A 36 -7.87 -2.36 -0.57
N TYR A 37 -8.75 -3.29 -0.94
CA TYR A 37 -8.93 -3.64 -2.36
C TYR A 37 -9.56 -2.50 -3.17
N PHE A 38 -10.57 -1.82 -2.65
CA PHE A 38 -11.15 -0.65 -3.31
C PHE A 38 -10.11 0.47 -3.49
N LEU A 39 -9.27 0.72 -2.48
CA LEU A 39 -8.21 1.72 -2.52
C LEU A 39 -7.16 1.37 -3.59
N LEU A 40 -6.78 0.09 -3.69
CA LEU A 40 -5.86 -0.39 -4.73
C LEU A 40 -6.46 -0.32 -6.13
N LEU A 41 -7.77 -0.50 -6.27
CA LEU A 41 -8.44 -0.35 -7.56
C LEU A 41 -8.47 1.11 -8.03
N LEU A 42 -8.64 2.05 -7.09
CA LEU A 42 -8.75 3.48 -7.36
C LEU A 42 -7.38 4.18 -7.50
N SER A 43 -6.34 3.62 -6.91
CA SER A 43 -5.02 4.26 -6.92
C SER A 43 -4.38 4.45 -8.30
N PRO A 44 -4.49 3.52 -9.28
CA PRO A 44 -3.95 3.73 -10.62
C PRO A 44 -4.67 4.88 -11.33
N ILE A 45 -5.96 5.08 -11.04
CA ILE A 45 -6.74 6.19 -11.59
C ILE A 45 -6.24 7.51 -11.01
N GLY A 46 -6.02 7.60 -9.69
CA GLY A 46 -5.49 8.81 -9.06
C GLY A 46 -4.06 9.15 -9.52
N LEU A 47 -3.18 8.16 -9.61
CA LEU A 47 -1.80 8.33 -10.07
C LEU A 47 -1.76 8.68 -11.57
N GLY A 48 -2.56 8.03 -12.40
CA GLY A 48 -2.65 8.30 -13.84
C GLY A 48 -3.26 9.67 -14.15
N ALA A 49 -4.34 10.04 -13.45
CA ALA A 49 -4.99 11.34 -13.65
C ALA A 49 -4.08 12.51 -13.25
N SER A 50 -3.38 12.40 -12.11
CA SER A 50 -2.42 13.44 -11.69
C SER A 50 -1.24 13.58 -12.66
N ALA A 51 -0.70 12.46 -13.16
CA ALA A 51 0.37 12.49 -14.17
C ALA A 51 -0.11 13.09 -15.50
N TYR A 52 -1.32 12.74 -15.97
CA TYR A 52 -1.90 13.30 -17.19
C TYR A 52 -2.12 14.82 -17.10
N VAL A 53 -2.70 15.28 -15.98
CA VAL A 53 -2.92 16.71 -15.76
C VAL A 53 -1.59 17.47 -15.67
N ALA A 54 -0.57 16.89 -15.03
CA ALA A 54 0.75 17.51 -14.98
C ALA A 54 1.39 17.63 -16.37
N GLN A 55 1.30 16.58 -17.21
CA GLN A 55 1.80 16.61 -18.59
C GLN A 55 1.12 17.69 -19.43
N MET A 56 -0.22 17.84 -19.32
CA MET A 56 -0.95 18.92 -19.99
C MET A 56 -0.59 20.31 -19.47
N SER A 57 -0.23 20.41 -18.20
CA SER A 57 0.10 21.69 -17.52
C SER A 57 1.48 22.23 -17.90
N PHE A 58 2.39 21.38 -18.38
CA PHE A 58 3.72 21.79 -18.89
C PHE A 58 3.63 22.68 -20.14
N GLY A 59 2.59 22.53 -20.97
CA GLY A 59 2.38 23.38 -22.15
C GLY A 59 1.89 24.80 -21.85
N VAL A 60 1.52 25.09 -20.59
CA VAL A 60 0.88 26.36 -20.17
C VAL A 60 1.76 27.14 -19.18
N GLU A 61 3.08 26.90 -19.17
CA GLU A 61 4.05 27.56 -18.26
C GLU A 61 3.73 27.41 -16.75
N SER A 62 2.88 26.46 -16.38
CA SER A 62 2.36 26.33 -15.01
C SER A 62 3.19 25.35 -14.15
N LEU A 63 4.50 25.62 -14.06
CA LEU A 63 5.44 24.82 -13.22
C LEU A 63 4.90 24.56 -11.80
N GLY A 64 4.19 25.53 -11.21
CA GLY A 64 3.57 25.39 -9.89
C GLY A 64 2.47 24.33 -9.80
N ILE A 65 1.68 24.13 -10.86
CA ILE A 65 0.63 23.10 -10.90
C ILE A 65 1.26 21.72 -10.99
N SER A 66 2.28 21.57 -11.84
CA SER A 66 2.98 20.31 -12.02
C SER A 66 3.73 19.90 -10.73
N VAL A 67 4.36 20.85 -10.01
CA VAL A 67 4.99 20.59 -8.70
C VAL A 67 3.95 20.26 -7.63
N GLY A 68 2.80 20.95 -7.63
CA GLY A 68 1.70 20.65 -6.72
C GLY A 68 1.13 19.25 -6.91
N LEU A 69 0.99 18.80 -8.16
CA LEU A 69 0.52 17.45 -8.49
C LEU A 69 1.55 16.38 -8.12
N PHE A 70 2.86 16.66 -8.28
CA PHE A 70 3.91 15.77 -7.79
C PHE A 70 3.86 15.63 -6.26
N LEU A 71 3.73 16.74 -5.53
CA LEU A 71 3.60 16.72 -4.07
C LEU A 71 2.31 16.01 -3.62
N PHE A 72 1.19 16.22 -4.31
CA PHE A 72 -0.05 15.49 -4.04
C PHE A 72 0.12 13.98 -4.26
N SER A 73 0.80 13.58 -5.33
CA SER A 73 1.16 12.19 -5.59
C SER A 73 1.97 11.59 -4.43
N LEU A 74 2.99 12.31 -3.96
CA LEU A 74 3.93 11.82 -2.96
C LEU A 74 3.34 11.81 -1.54
N LEU A 75 2.52 12.80 -1.20
CA LEU A 75 1.96 12.96 0.16
C LEU A 75 0.61 12.28 0.35
N VAL A 76 -0.19 12.15 -0.71
CA VAL A 76 -1.56 11.62 -0.63
C VAL A 76 -1.67 10.28 -1.33
N LEU A 77 -1.27 10.18 -2.60
CA LEU A 77 -1.46 8.95 -3.38
C LEU A 77 -0.47 7.82 -2.95
N LEU A 78 0.74 8.17 -2.51
CA LEU A 78 1.71 7.19 -2.01
C LEU A 78 1.25 6.52 -0.71
N PRO A 79 0.86 7.24 0.37
CA PRO A 79 0.34 6.56 1.55
C PRO A 79 -0.95 5.79 1.26
N TRP A 80 -1.80 6.35 0.39
CA TRP A 80 -3.06 5.73 -0.04
C TRP A 80 -2.87 4.36 -0.71
N THR A 81 -1.71 4.13 -1.32
CA THR A 81 -1.35 2.86 -1.95
C THR A 81 -0.51 1.96 -1.06
N LEU A 82 0.46 2.52 -0.33
CA LEU A 82 1.35 1.75 0.53
C LEU A 82 0.62 1.09 1.70
N VAL A 83 -0.38 1.75 2.29
CA VAL A 83 -1.15 1.18 3.41
C VAL A 83 -1.90 -0.10 3.00
N PRO A 84 -2.68 -0.13 1.90
CA PRO A 84 -3.25 -1.37 1.38
C PRO A 84 -2.21 -2.43 1.01
N ILE A 85 -1.10 -2.05 0.36
CA ILE A 85 -0.04 -3.00 -0.05
C ILE A 85 0.56 -3.67 1.19
N THR A 86 1.00 -2.88 2.18
CA THR A 86 1.58 -3.40 3.41
C THR A 86 0.61 -4.31 4.15
N PHE A 87 -0.68 -3.95 4.21
CA PHE A 87 -1.72 -4.79 4.79
C PHE A 87 -1.88 -6.13 4.04
N LEU A 88 -1.86 -6.14 2.70
CA LEU A 88 -1.92 -7.38 1.94
C LEU A 88 -0.67 -8.25 2.16
N PHE A 89 0.51 -7.63 2.28
CA PHE A 89 1.78 -8.32 2.57
C PHE A 89 1.80 -8.98 3.96
N THR A 90 1.22 -8.34 4.97
CA THR A 90 1.15 -8.90 6.32
C THR A 90 0.05 -9.94 6.45
N THR A 91 -1.05 -9.80 5.71
CA THR A 91 -2.23 -10.68 5.83
C THR A 91 -2.09 -11.98 5.04
N TYR A 92 -1.43 -11.95 3.88
CA TYR A 92 -1.38 -13.09 2.97
C TYR A 92 -0.04 -13.80 2.95
N HIS A 93 -0.07 -15.13 2.93
CA HIS A 93 1.14 -15.93 2.80
C HIS A 93 1.78 -15.78 1.40
N SER A 94 3.10 -15.99 1.31
CA SER A 94 3.91 -15.62 0.14
C SER A 94 3.48 -16.25 -1.18
N LYS A 95 2.87 -17.44 -1.15
CA LYS A 95 2.47 -18.20 -2.36
C LYS A 95 1.04 -17.92 -2.85
N THR A 96 0.38 -16.90 -2.33
CA THR A 96 -1.00 -16.58 -2.72
C THR A 96 -1.06 -15.58 -3.88
N TRP A 97 -2.08 -15.70 -4.74
CA TRP A 97 -2.30 -14.79 -5.88
C TRP A 97 -2.39 -13.32 -5.45
N GLN A 98 -2.95 -13.05 -4.27
CA GLN A 98 -3.08 -11.70 -3.70
C GLN A 98 -1.70 -11.08 -3.40
N ARG A 99 -0.73 -11.89 -2.99
CA ARG A 99 0.65 -11.46 -2.75
C ARG A 99 1.36 -11.11 -4.07
N ILE A 100 1.13 -11.89 -5.13
CA ILE A 100 1.63 -11.60 -6.47
C ILE A 100 1.04 -10.28 -6.99
N LEU A 101 -0.27 -10.09 -6.82
CA LEU A 101 -0.95 -8.85 -7.20
C LEU A 101 -0.34 -7.64 -6.47
N SER A 102 -0.05 -7.78 -5.17
CA SER A 102 0.59 -6.72 -4.38
C SER A 102 1.97 -6.36 -4.91
N TRP A 103 2.77 -7.34 -5.34
CA TRP A 103 4.06 -7.11 -6.00
C TRP A 103 3.92 -6.39 -7.34
N ILE A 104 2.90 -6.73 -8.14
CA ILE A 104 2.60 -6.04 -9.39
C ILE A 104 2.28 -4.56 -9.11
N TYR A 105 1.48 -4.28 -8.08
CA TYR A 105 1.18 -2.91 -7.66
C TYR A 105 2.43 -2.13 -7.22
N VAL A 106 3.34 -2.77 -6.47
CA VAL A 106 4.63 -2.16 -6.09
C VAL A 106 5.45 -1.80 -7.34
N GLY A 107 5.53 -2.72 -8.32
CA GLY A 107 6.22 -2.47 -9.58
C GLY A 107 5.62 -1.30 -10.37
N LEU A 108 4.29 -1.24 -10.47
CA LEU A 108 3.54 -0.13 -11.09
C LEU A 108 3.80 1.21 -10.41
N LEU A 109 3.88 1.21 -9.08
CA LEU A 109 4.24 2.37 -8.28
C LEU A 109 5.64 2.86 -8.63
N ILE A 110 6.63 1.98 -8.59
CA ILE A 110 8.02 2.32 -8.92
C ILE A 110 8.11 2.89 -10.34
N ALA A 111 7.48 2.24 -11.32
CA ALA A 111 7.46 2.71 -12.69
C ALA A 111 6.81 4.10 -12.82
N SER A 112 5.71 4.35 -12.11
CA SER A 112 5.05 5.66 -12.09
C SER A 112 5.95 6.75 -11.50
N TYR A 113 6.69 6.46 -10.44
CA TYR A 113 7.61 7.44 -9.85
C TYR A 113 8.85 7.69 -10.70
N ILE A 114 9.39 6.66 -11.36
CA ILE A 114 10.47 6.84 -12.35
C ILE A 114 9.99 7.76 -13.48
N TYR A 115 8.75 7.56 -13.96
CA TYR A 115 8.18 8.43 -14.99
C TYR A 115 8.07 9.89 -14.53
N TRP A 116 7.62 10.12 -13.28
CA TRP A 116 7.64 11.46 -12.69
C TRP A 116 9.04 12.06 -12.65
N PHE A 117 10.06 11.31 -12.26
CA PHE A 117 11.46 11.78 -12.22
C PHE A 117 12.08 12.06 -13.59
N VAL A 118 11.60 11.44 -14.66
CA VAL A 118 12.13 11.65 -16.01
C VAL A 118 11.47 12.85 -16.70
N LEU A 119 10.19 13.09 -16.41
CA LEU A 119 9.44 14.21 -17.00
C LEU A 119 9.68 15.57 -16.32
N PHE A 120 10.16 15.56 -15.07
CA PHE A 120 10.37 16.75 -14.25
C PHE A 120 11.85 16.98 -14.00
#